data_AF-A0A9E5TKX9-F1
#
_entry.id   AF-A0A9E5TKX9-F1
#
_cell.length_a   1.000
_cell.length_b   1.000
_cell.length_c   1.000
_cell.angle_alpha   90.00
_cell.angle_beta   90.00
_cell.angle_gamma   90.00
#
_symmetry.space_group_name_H-M   'P 1'
#
loop_
_entity.id
_entity.type
_entity.pdbx_description
1 polymer ?
#
loop_
_entity_poly.entity_id
_entity_poly.type
_entity_poly.pdbx_seq_one_letter_code
_entity_poly.pdbx_strand_id
1 'polypeptide(L)'
;MPRHVFHALFEPKVTFNDDKDMVIVRVKATGKKDGREAEVVVEVIDYFDEHTGFTAMERCTGWSAAIVAEMMARGDTPRGAGGVETKVPAGLFVDELRRRGIGVAEEVTLE
;
A
#
# COMPACT_ATOMS: atom_id res chain seq x y z
N MET A 1 3.89 -31.71 -10.35
CA MET A 1 3.20 -31.93 -11.64
C MET A 1 1.76 -31.39 -11.71
N PRO A 2 0.87 -31.51 -10.69
CA PRO A 2 -0.49 -30.96 -10.76
C PRO A 2 -0.57 -29.44 -10.96
N ARG A 3 0.37 -28.70 -10.35
CA ARG A 3 0.44 -27.23 -10.43
C ARG A 3 0.61 -26.69 -11.86
N HIS A 4 1.53 -27.26 -12.65
CA HIS A 4 1.79 -26.76 -14.01
C HIS A 4 0.60 -27.01 -14.95
N VAL A 5 -0.08 -28.15 -14.79
CA VAL A 5 -1.32 -28.44 -15.54
C VAL A 5 -2.42 -27.44 -15.18
N PHE A 6 -2.57 -27.12 -13.89
CA PHE A 6 -3.52 -26.10 -13.45
C PHE A 6 -3.22 -24.72 -14.06
N HIS A 7 -1.98 -24.22 -13.95
CA HIS A 7 -1.61 -22.92 -14.54
C HIS A 7 -1.88 -22.88 -16.05
N ALA A 8 -1.43 -23.90 -16.78
CA ALA A 8 -1.60 -23.96 -18.23
C ALA A 8 -3.07 -23.93 -18.69
N LEU A 9 -4.00 -24.47 -17.90
CA LEU A 9 -5.42 -24.52 -18.25
C LEU A 9 -6.24 -23.37 -17.65
N PHE A 10 -5.82 -22.83 -16.50
CA PHE A 10 -6.55 -21.81 -15.75
C PHE A 10 -6.15 -20.40 -16.14
N GLU A 11 -4.85 -20.11 -16.22
CA GLU A 11 -4.31 -18.76 -16.49
C GLU A 11 -4.93 -18.11 -17.74
N PRO A 12 -5.03 -18.78 -18.91
CA PRO A 12 -5.65 -18.16 -20.08
C PRO A 12 -7.13 -17.80 -19.93
N LYS A 13 -7.81 -18.32 -18.88
CA LYS A 13 -9.23 -18.08 -18.59
C LYS A 13 -9.46 -17.01 -17.52
N VAL A 14 -8.39 -16.58 -16.83
CA VAL A 14 -8.47 -15.59 -15.74
C VAL A 14 -7.51 -14.41 -15.91
N THR A 15 -6.78 -14.36 -17.02
CA THR A 15 -5.97 -13.21 -17.40
C THR A 15 -6.79 -12.27 -18.29
N PHE A 16 -6.99 -11.05 -17.82
CA PHE A 16 -7.76 -10.01 -18.50
C PHE A 16 -6.87 -8.77 -18.66
N ASN A 17 -6.19 -8.66 -19.80
CA ASN A 17 -5.15 -7.62 -19.98
C ASN A 17 -5.69 -6.19 -20.06
N ASP A 18 -6.97 -6.04 -20.42
CA ASP A 18 -7.62 -4.73 -20.57
C ASP A 18 -8.43 -4.34 -19.31
N ASP A 19 -8.45 -5.20 -18.28
CA ASP A 19 -9.21 -4.95 -17.06
C ASP A 19 -8.49 -3.95 -16.18
N LYS A 20 -9.27 -3.00 -15.65
CA LYS A 20 -8.82 -2.00 -14.70
C LYS A 20 -8.82 -2.60 -13.31
N ASP A 21 -7.66 -2.62 -12.67
CA ASP A 21 -7.50 -3.17 -11.33
C ASP A 21 -7.80 -2.14 -10.23
N MET A 22 -7.86 -2.64 -9.00
CA MET A 22 -7.92 -1.83 -7.80
C MET A 22 -7.14 -2.50 -6.67
N VAL A 23 -6.64 -1.70 -5.75
CA VAL A 23 -5.97 -2.15 -4.53
C VAL A 23 -6.74 -1.62 -3.33
N ILE A 24 -7.03 -2.50 -2.38
CA ILE A 24 -7.61 -2.14 -1.09
C ILE A 24 -6.68 -2.64 0.00
N VAL A 25 -6.20 -1.72 0.83
CA VAL A 25 -5.45 -2.01 2.05
C VAL A 25 -6.21 -1.42 3.21
N ARG A 26 -6.63 -2.27 4.16
CA ARG A 26 -7.30 -1.84 5.38
C ARG A 26 -6.60 -2.42 6.60
N VAL A 27 -6.19 -1.54 7.50
CA VAL A 27 -5.61 -1.90 8.80
C VAL A 27 -6.61 -1.47 9.87
N LYS A 28 -7.07 -2.43 10.67
CA LYS A 28 -7.91 -2.18 11.85
C LYS A 28 -7.12 -2.50 13.10
N ALA A 29 -6.95 -1.52 13.97
CA ALA A 29 -6.33 -1.65 15.27
C ALA A 29 -7.35 -1.38 16.36
N THR A 30 -7.50 -2.31 17.30
CA THR A 30 -8.39 -2.18 18.45
C THR A 30 -7.60 -2.28 19.74
N GLY A 31 -7.98 -1.53 20.76
CA GLY A 31 -7.32 -1.58 22.06
C GLY A 31 -7.91 -0.58 23.04
N LYS A 32 -7.10 -0.15 24.00
CA LYS A 32 -7.49 0.86 24.99
C LYS A 32 -6.65 2.10 24.88
N LYS A 33 -7.29 3.27 24.96
CA LYS A 33 -6.64 4.56 25.08
C LYS A 33 -7.19 5.26 26.31
N ASP A 34 -6.32 5.62 27.25
CA ASP A 34 -6.72 6.28 28.51
C ASP A 34 -7.82 5.52 29.27
N GLY A 35 -7.78 4.18 29.24
CA GLY A 35 -8.73 3.30 29.91
C GLY A 35 -10.05 3.06 29.17
N ARG A 36 -10.28 3.74 28.05
CA ARG A 36 -11.46 3.61 27.17
C ARG A 36 -11.18 2.69 25.99
N GLU A 37 -12.19 1.94 25.54
CA GLU A 37 -12.06 1.14 24.32
C GLU A 37 -11.87 2.08 23.13
N ALA A 38 -10.98 1.70 22.23
CA ALA A 38 -10.56 2.51 21.10
C ALA A 38 -10.36 1.64 19.86
N GLU A 39 -10.76 2.17 18.72
CA GLU A 39 -10.56 1.57 17.42
C GLU A 39 -9.96 2.60 16.46
N VAL A 40 -9.01 2.16 15.64
CA VAL A 40 -8.46 2.94 14.53
C VAL A 40 -8.53 2.11 13.25
N VAL A 41 -9.05 2.71 12.19
CA VAL A 41 -9.03 2.13 10.85
C VAL A 41 -8.19 3.04 9.95
N VAL A 42 -7.20 2.45 9.28
CA VAL A 42 -6.41 3.10 8.24
C VAL A 42 -6.68 2.40 6.92
N GLU A 43 -7.03 3.16 5.89
CA GLU A 43 -7.46 2.61 4.60
C GLU A 43 -6.79 3.31 3.41
N VAL A 44 -6.35 2.50 2.46
CA VAL A 44 -5.95 2.91 1.12
C VAL A 44 -6.83 2.18 0.12
N ILE A 45 -7.52 2.95 -0.72
CA ILE A 45 -8.23 2.43 -1.89
C ILE A 45 -7.63 3.15 -3.09
N ASP A 46 -7.01 2.40 -3.98
CA ASP A 46 -6.44 2.92 -5.23
C ASP A 46 -7.04 2.17 -6.43
N TYR A 47 -7.17 2.89 -7.53
CA TYR A 47 -7.74 2.40 -8.78
C TYR A 47 -6.75 2.60 -9.93
N PHE A 48 -6.96 1.86 -11.00
CA PHE A 48 -6.31 2.10 -12.28
C PHE A 48 -6.34 3.60 -12.64
N ASP A 49 -5.19 4.14 -13.04
CA ASP A 49 -5.03 5.55 -13.42
C ASP A 49 -5.14 5.71 -14.94
N GLU A 50 -6.27 6.22 -15.42
CA GLU A 50 -6.51 6.50 -16.84
C GLU A 50 -5.51 7.49 -17.45
N HIS A 51 -4.94 8.40 -16.65
CA HIS A 51 -4.08 9.45 -17.14
C HIS A 51 -2.69 8.93 -17.49
N THR A 52 -2.12 8.10 -16.61
CA THR A 52 -0.78 7.52 -16.82
C THR A 52 -0.82 6.15 -17.47
N GLY A 53 -1.98 5.48 -17.45
CA GLY A 53 -2.15 4.09 -17.87
C GLY A 53 -1.57 3.07 -16.89
N PHE A 54 -1.23 3.49 -15.66
CA PHE A 54 -0.71 2.58 -14.64
C PHE A 54 -1.84 1.90 -13.88
N THR A 55 -1.66 0.60 -13.64
CA THR A 55 -2.50 -0.18 -12.73
C THR A 55 -2.36 0.31 -11.28
N ALA A 56 -3.39 0.08 -10.47
CA ALA A 56 -3.34 0.33 -9.03
C ALA A 56 -2.20 -0.46 -8.38
N MET A 57 -1.98 -1.71 -8.79
CA MET A 57 -0.86 -2.53 -8.34
C MET A 57 0.51 -1.91 -8.66
N GLU A 58 0.72 -1.41 -9.88
CA GLU A 58 1.96 -0.71 -10.26
C GLU A 58 2.15 0.58 -9.46
N ARG A 59 1.09 1.36 -9.27
CA ARG A 59 1.15 2.61 -8.48
C ARG A 59 1.48 2.32 -7.03
N CYS A 60 0.74 1.44 -6.35
CA CYS A 60 1.00 1.10 -4.96
C CYS A 60 2.39 0.49 -4.74
N THR A 61 2.91 -0.29 -5.69
CA THR A 61 4.24 -0.91 -5.58
C THR A 61 5.36 0.09 -5.92
N GLY A 62 5.25 0.72 -7.09
CA GLY A 62 6.27 1.59 -7.65
C GLY A 62 6.44 2.88 -6.85
N TRP A 63 5.34 3.54 -6.46
CA TRP A 63 5.43 4.76 -5.66
C TRP A 63 6.00 4.49 -4.28
N SER A 64 5.60 3.41 -3.62
CA SER A 64 6.16 3.03 -2.31
C SER A 64 7.68 2.84 -2.39
N ALA A 65 8.17 2.13 -3.41
CA ALA A 65 9.60 1.92 -3.62
C ALA A 65 10.34 3.23 -3.94
N ALA A 66 9.79 4.06 -4.83
CA ALA A 66 10.38 5.34 -5.21
C ALA A 66 10.47 6.31 -4.03
N ILE A 67 9.41 6.44 -3.23
CA ILE A 67 9.38 7.29 -2.03
C ILE A 67 10.49 6.86 -1.06
N VAL A 68 10.59 5.57 -0.73
CA VAL A 68 11.62 5.10 0.19
C VAL A 68 13.03 5.33 -0.38
N ALA A 69 13.23 5.14 -1.69
CA ALA A 69 14.50 5.43 -2.34
C ALA A 69 14.88 6.92 -2.26
N GLU A 70 13.92 7.83 -2.50
CA GLU A 70 14.10 9.28 -2.33
C GLU A 70 14.44 9.64 -0.88
N MET A 71 13.74 9.06 0.09
CA MET A 71 14.00 9.24 1.52
C MET A 71 15.40 8.78 1.92
N MET A 72 15.85 7.63 1.40
CA MET A 72 17.22 7.15 1.60
C MET A 72 18.25 8.13 1.02
N ALA A 73 17.99 8.69 -0.16
CA ALA A 73 18.87 9.67 -0.80
C ALA A 73 18.93 11.01 -0.03
N ARG A 74 17.81 11.46 0.54
CA ARG A 74 17.74 12.66 1.40
C ARG A 74 18.36 12.47 2.79
N GLY A 75 18.54 11.23 3.22
CA GLY A 75 19.03 10.89 4.57
C GLY A 75 17.93 10.83 5.62
N ASP A 76 16.66 10.71 5.21
CA ASP A 76 15.50 10.61 6.11
C ASP A 76 15.43 9.25 6.81
N THR A 77 16.19 8.25 6.33
CA THR A 77 16.26 6.88 6.88
C THR A 77 17.68 6.55 7.35
N PRO A 78 17.85 5.72 8.41
CA PRO A 78 19.17 5.29 8.86
C PRO A 78 19.85 4.36 7.84
N ARG A 79 21.20 4.37 7.81
CA ARG A 79 21.99 3.53 6.90
C ARG A 79 21.87 2.03 7.22
N GLY A 80 22.16 1.19 6.22
CA GLY A 80 22.20 -0.28 6.32
C GLY A 80 20.86 -0.98 6.06
N ALA A 81 20.86 -2.30 5.97
CA ALA A 81 19.66 -3.11 5.74
C ALA A 81 18.70 -3.10 6.95
N GLY A 82 17.40 -3.16 6.69
CA GLY A 82 16.35 -3.26 7.71
C GLY A 82 14.94 -3.14 7.10
N GLY A 83 13.92 -3.43 7.90
CA GLY A 83 12.53 -3.38 7.48
C GLY A 83 11.97 -1.95 7.41
N VAL A 84 11.00 -1.75 6.52
CA VAL A 84 10.35 -0.44 6.32
C VAL A 84 9.62 0.02 7.58
N GLU A 85 9.04 -0.91 8.33
CA GLU A 85 8.32 -0.69 9.58
C GLU A 85 9.20 -0.19 10.73
N THR A 86 10.53 -0.34 10.61
CA THR A 86 11.50 0.12 11.63
C THR A 86 12.35 1.29 11.15
N LYS A 87 12.64 1.38 9.85
CA LYS A 87 13.59 2.36 9.30
C LYS A 87 12.95 3.53 8.57
N VAL A 88 11.70 3.41 8.14
CA VAL A 88 11.02 4.47 7.37
C VAL A 88 10.09 5.24 8.31
N PRO A 89 10.27 6.57 8.46
CA PRO A 89 9.33 7.40 9.20
C PRO A 89 7.92 7.35 8.57
N ALA A 90 6.96 6.73 9.26
CA ALA A 90 5.63 6.46 8.73
C ALA A 90 4.87 7.73 8.29
N GLY A 91 4.91 8.80 9.10
CA GLY A 91 4.23 10.06 8.78
C GLY A 91 4.72 10.67 7.47
N LEU A 92 6.05 10.80 7.31
CA LEU A 92 6.64 11.35 6.07
C LEU A 92 6.31 10.48 4.85
N PHE A 93 6.32 9.16 5.01
CA PHE A 93 5.97 8.24 3.94
C PHE A 93 4.51 8.41 3.49
N VAL A 94 3.57 8.51 4.44
CA VAL A 94 2.15 8.73 4.16
C VAL A 94 1.92 10.09 3.50
N ASP A 95 2.63 11.13 3.91
CA ASP A 95 2.54 12.45 3.28
C ASP A 95 3.01 12.42 1.82
N GLU A 96 4.09 11.69 1.53
CA GLU A 96 4.61 11.51 0.17
C GLU A 96 3.70 10.64 -0.71
N LEU A 97 2.96 9.68 -0.13
CA LEU A 97 1.90 8.93 -0.81
C LEU A 97 0.75 9.87 -1.21
N ARG A 98 0.24 10.66 -0.26
CA ARG A 98 -0.83 11.64 -0.49
C ARG A 98 -0.43 12.65 -1.58
N ARG A 99 0.82 13.11 -1.57
CA ARG A 99 1.37 14.02 -2.60
C ARG A 99 1.35 13.42 -4.01
N ARG A 100 1.42 12.09 -4.13
CA ARG A 100 1.37 11.34 -5.41
C ARG A 100 -0.04 10.83 -5.74
N GLY A 101 -1.05 11.36 -5.06
CA GLY A 101 -2.45 11.04 -5.33
C GLY A 101 -2.89 9.67 -4.79
N ILE A 102 -2.14 9.05 -3.88
CA ILE A 102 -2.59 7.86 -3.15
C ILE A 102 -3.21 8.31 -1.83
N GLY A 103 -4.53 8.21 -1.74
CA GLY A 103 -5.29 8.61 -0.55
C GLY A 103 -5.11 7.61 0.60
N VAL A 104 -4.82 8.15 1.79
CA VAL A 104 -4.79 7.38 3.05
C VAL A 104 -5.83 7.97 3.99
N ALA A 105 -6.91 7.23 4.22
CA ALA A 105 -7.98 7.58 5.14
C ALA A 105 -7.70 7.01 6.53
N GLU A 106 -8.02 7.79 7.57
CA GLU A 106 -7.81 7.42 8.97
C GLU A 106 -9.10 7.74 9.75
N GLU A 107 -9.67 6.74 10.41
CA GLU A 107 -10.85 6.87 11.25
C GLU A 107 -10.52 6.40 12.68
N VAL A 108 -10.91 7.18 13.68
CA VAL A 108 -10.65 6.89 15.09
C VAL A 108 -11.96 6.93 15.86
N THR A 109 -12.26 5.84 16.55
CA THR A 109 -13.44 5.70 17.41
C THR A 109 -12.98 5.50 18.85
N LEU A 110 -13.55 6.27 19.78
CA LEU A 110 -13.34 6.14 21.22
C LEU A 110 -14.69 5.91 21.88
N GLU A 111 -14.82 4.84 22.66
CA GLU A 111 -16.02 4.52 23.44
C GLU A 111 -15.89 4.98 24.90
#